data_AF-B4JWN4-F1
#
_entry.id   AF-B4JWN4-F1
#
_cell.length_a   1.000
_cell.length_b   1.000
_cell.length_c   1.000
_cell.angle_alpha   90.00
_cell.angle_beta   90.00
_cell.angle_gamma   90.00
#
_symmetry.space_group_name_H-M   'P 1'
#
loop_
_entity.id
_entity.type
_entity.pdbx_description
1 polymer ?
#
loop_
_entity_poly.entity_id
_entity_poly.type
_entity_poly.pdbx_seq_one_letter_code
_entity_poly.pdbx_strand_id
1 'polypeptide(L)'
;MPCSVSNFESGSNRYRPNVRIGNWFENNCLEEAKMASFRKMRDRGELLVEKARKLFDNFQKEVQLAAPKHDIMVGATVQLMPIYMNILDMDTSELHPALSVVINEHAIRTSQTINEDCELTVAPSERPCIRNSFRIVSGDEHDRTGEKLKYGQRFRLECVESPDDPILVYSAPKLNNLSQSINTTFNSQKYGEINLPLGLVHRSKIMCPDGDIPSAFTNWYCMHVDPCKRFESEGETLPSNSPLVIVHAATNRNLAAENVVTQTLFGPEFLVSCQNYRNVFKREIWKNVWMISNGHHTHASH
;
A
#
# COMPACT_ATOMS: atom_id res chain seq x y z
N MET A 1 24.99 2.56 50.24
CA MET A 1 26.28 2.15 49.66
C MET A 1 25.98 1.34 48.41
N PRO A 2 26.44 1.76 47.22
CA PRO A 2 26.16 1.06 45.98
C PRO A 2 27.17 -0.09 45.82
N CYS A 3 26.67 -1.31 45.65
CA CYS A 3 27.50 -2.43 45.23
C CYS A 3 27.85 -2.24 43.75
N SER A 4 29.09 -1.83 43.48
CA SER A 4 29.66 -1.82 42.15
C SER A 4 29.73 -3.26 41.64
N VAL A 5 29.07 -3.52 40.51
CA VAL A 5 29.31 -4.73 39.72
C VAL A 5 30.75 -4.62 39.21
N SER A 6 31.64 -5.41 39.78
CA SER A 6 33.02 -5.50 39.34
C SER A 6 33.03 -6.07 37.92
N ASN A 7 33.48 -5.26 36.97
CA ASN A 7 33.90 -5.74 35.66
C ASN A 7 35.14 -6.63 35.86
N PHE A 8 34.91 -7.91 36.10
CA PHE A 8 35.94 -8.92 35.85
C PHE A 8 36.10 -9.03 34.32
N GLU A 9 37.08 -8.31 33.79
CA GLU A 9 37.74 -8.66 32.54
C GLU A 9 38.35 -10.06 32.70
N SER A 10 37.59 -11.09 32.36
CA SER A 10 38.16 -12.37 31.95
C SER A 10 38.19 -12.38 30.43
N GLY A 11 39.36 -12.07 29.87
CA GLY A 11 39.75 -12.46 28.51
C GLY A 11 39.85 -13.98 28.41
N SER A 12 38.74 -14.68 28.63
CA SER A 12 38.64 -16.11 28.47
C SER A 12 38.46 -16.40 26.99
N ASN A 13 39.41 -17.14 26.41
CA ASN A 13 39.26 -17.69 25.06
C ASN A 13 37.93 -18.44 24.98
N ARG A 14 36.97 -17.92 24.20
CA ARG A 14 35.71 -18.63 23.92
C ARG A 14 36.03 -19.86 23.08
N TYR A 15 35.90 -21.03 23.67
CA TYR A 15 36.06 -22.29 22.95
C TYR A 15 34.72 -22.72 22.35
N ARG A 16 34.76 -23.42 21.21
CA ARG A 16 33.56 -24.03 20.61
C ARG A 16 33.00 -25.12 21.54
N PRO A 17 31.69 -25.41 21.53
CA PRO A 17 31.07 -26.44 22.38
C PRO A 17 31.71 -27.83 22.25
N ASN A 18 32.32 -28.13 21.10
CA ASN A 18 33.06 -29.38 20.85
C ASN A 18 34.33 -29.52 21.72
N VAL A 19 34.87 -28.40 22.22
CA VAL A 19 35.99 -28.37 23.15
C VAL A 19 35.42 -28.41 24.56
N ARG A 20 35.71 -29.48 25.30
CA ARG A 20 35.11 -29.76 26.60
C ARG A 20 35.68 -28.89 27.74
N ILE A 21 35.57 -27.58 27.59
CA ILE A 21 36.09 -26.57 28.53
C ILE A 21 34.96 -25.63 28.94
N GLY A 22 34.88 -25.30 30.23
CA GLY A 22 33.81 -24.46 30.79
C GLY A 22 32.43 -25.12 30.66
N ASN A 23 31.41 -24.33 30.33
CA ASN A 23 30.01 -24.78 30.22
C ASN A 23 29.70 -25.50 28.89
N TRP A 24 30.65 -26.28 28.36
CA TRP A 24 30.54 -26.96 27.07
C TRP A 24 29.30 -27.87 27.00
N PHE A 25 28.96 -28.55 28.10
CA PHE A 25 27.81 -29.46 28.17
C PHE A 25 26.49 -28.69 28.05
N GLU A 26 26.33 -27.59 28.80
CA GLU A 26 25.15 -26.72 28.72
C GLU A 26 25.00 -26.13 27.31
N ASN A 27 26.12 -25.69 26.71
CA ASN A 27 26.14 -25.18 25.34
C ASN A 27 25.68 -26.24 24.33
N ASN A 28 26.16 -27.49 24.44
CA ASN A 28 25.76 -28.58 23.56
C ASN A 28 24.28 -28.95 23.74
N CYS A 29 23.81 -29.08 24.98
CA CYS A 29 22.40 -29.33 25.28
C CYS A 29 21.48 -28.22 24.72
N LEU A 30 21.92 -26.96 24.81
CA LEU A 30 21.21 -25.81 24.28
C LEU A 30 21.20 -25.79 22.74
N GLU A 31 22.29 -26.19 22.07
CA GLU A 31 22.33 -26.36 20.61
C GLU A 31 21.40 -27.49 20.15
N GLU A 32 21.41 -28.63 20.82
CA GLU A 32 20.51 -29.76 20.53
C GLU A 32 19.04 -29.36 20.71
N ALA A 33 18.70 -28.65 21.79
CA ALA A 33 17.35 -28.15 22.02
C ALA A 33 16.91 -27.15 20.94
N LYS A 34 17.80 -26.24 20.50
CA LYS A 34 17.56 -25.32 19.39
C LYS A 34 17.36 -26.06 18.06
N MET A 35 18.14 -27.10 17.79
CA MET A 35 17.97 -27.91 16.58
C MET A 35 16.65 -28.68 16.61
N ALA A 36 16.27 -29.24 17.76
CA ALA A 36 15.01 -29.96 17.92
C ALA A 36 13.79 -29.03 17.76
N SER A 37 13.83 -27.83 18.34
CA SER A 37 12.75 -26.84 18.15
C SER A 37 12.67 -26.36 16.70
N PHE A 38 13.82 -26.09 16.05
CA PHE A 38 13.86 -25.73 14.64
C PHE A 38 13.27 -26.82 13.74
N ARG A 39 13.63 -28.10 13.95
CA ARG A 39 13.06 -29.22 13.20
C ARG A 39 11.55 -29.31 13.39
N LYS A 40 11.04 -29.19 14.62
CA LYS A 40 9.60 -29.18 14.91
C LYS A 40 8.88 -28.03 14.18
N MET A 41 9.46 -26.83 14.18
CA MET A 41 8.88 -25.68 13.48
C MET A 41 8.88 -25.86 11.96
N ARG A 42 9.98 -26.38 11.40
CA ARG A 42 10.10 -26.73 9.97
C ARG A 42 9.07 -27.77 9.56
N ASP A 43 8.96 -28.85 10.31
CA ASP A 43 8.04 -29.95 9.99
C ASP A 43 6.56 -29.50 10.07
N ARG A 44 6.28 -28.40 10.80
CA ARG A 44 4.96 -27.74 10.88
C ARG A 44 4.76 -26.61 9.85
N GLY A 45 5.77 -26.21 9.10
CA GLY A 45 5.67 -25.08 8.17
C GLY A 45 5.62 -23.70 8.86
N GLU A 46 6.10 -23.60 10.11
CA GLU A 46 5.98 -22.40 10.94
C GLU A 46 7.23 -21.50 10.88
N LEU A 47 8.24 -21.88 10.09
CA LEU A 47 9.44 -21.05 9.94
C LEU A 47 9.09 -19.72 9.26
N LEU A 48 9.70 -18.63 9.74
CA LEU A 48 9.48 -17.30 9.17
C LEU A 48 9.83 -17.24 7.69
N VAL A 49 10.86 -17.98 7.25
CA VAL A 49 11.24 -18.05 5.83
C VAL A 49 10.15 -18.68 4.96
N GLU A 50 9.45 -19.70 5.47
CA GLU A 50 8.37 -20.38 4.75
C GLU A 50 7.13 -19.50 4.70
N LYS A 51 6.76 -18.88 5.83
CA LYS A 51 5.67 -17.90 5.91
C LYS A 51 5.93 -16.69 5.01
N ALA A 52 7.15 -16.16 4.99
CA ALA A 52 7.51 -15.04 4.13
C ALA A 52 7.39 -15.42 2.66
N ARG A 53 7.93 -16.57 2.24
CA ARG A 53 7.81 -17.05 0.85
C ARG A 53 6.35 -17.18 0.42
N LYS A 54 5.53 -17.86 1.22
CA LYS A 54 4.10 -18.01 0.95
C LYS A 54 3.40 -16.65 0.84
N LEU A 55 3.77 -15.69 1.69
CA LEU A 55 3.26 -14.34 1.62
C LEU A 55 3.63 -13.64 0.32
N PHE A 56 4.90 -13.69 -0.10
CA PHE A 56 5.33 -13.13 -1.38
C PHE A 56 4.55 -13.77 -2.54
N ASP A 57 4.41 -15.10 -2.52
CA ASP A 57 3.65 -15.83 -3.55
C ASP A 57 2.18 -15.37 -3.61
N ASN A 58 1.54 -15.13 -2.47
CA ASN A 58 0.16 -14.64 -2.41
C ASN A 58 0.04 -13.20 -2.94
N PHE A 59 0.88 -12.28 -2.48
CA PHE A 59 0.81 -10.87 -2.86
C PHE A 59 1.25 -10.63 -4.32
N GLN A 60 2.22 -11.40 -4.81
CA GLN A 60 2.72 -11.32 -6.19
C GLN A 60 1.98 -12.23 -7.17
N LYS A 61 0.96 -12.96 -6.71
CA LYS A 61 0.10 -13.76 -7.59
C LYS A 61 -0.45 -12.88 -8.70
N GLU A 62 -0.22 -13.29 -9.94
CA GLU A 62 -0.61 -12.53 -11.12
C GLU A 62 -2.12 -12.38 -11.22
N VAL A 63 -2.55 -11.20 -11.63
CA VAL A 63 -3.95 -10.84 -11.82
C VAL A 63 -4.16 -10.42 -13.26
N GLN A 64 -5.22 -10.93 -13.88
CA GLN A 64 -5.63 -10.44 -15.18
C GLN A 64 -6.38 -9.13 -15.00
N LEU A 65 -5.82 -8.05 -15.56
CA LEU A 65 -6.55 -6.78 -15.66
C LEU A 65 -7.74 -6.95 -16.60
N ALA A 66 -8.69 -6.01 -16.52
CA ALA A 66 -9.74 -5.93 -17.55
C ALA A 66 -9.10 -5.86 -18.95
N ALA A 67 -9.80 -6.31 -19.99
CA ALA A 67 -9.28 -6.17 -21.36
C ALA A 67 -9.08 -4.68 -21.69
N PRO A 68 -8.03 -4.31 -22.45
CA PRO A 68 -7.76 -2.93 -22.79
C PRO A 68 -8.96 -2.34 -23.53
N LYS A 69 -9.63 -1.40 -22.87
CA LYS A 69 -10.75 -0.62 -23.40
C LYS A 69 -10.39 0.85 -23.33
N HIS A 70 -10.90 1.63 -24.28
CA HIS A 70 -10.69 3.08 -24.29
C HIS A 70 -11.15 3.76 -23.01
N ASP A 71 -12.27 3.31 -22.42
CA ASP A 71 -12.84 3.86 -21.19
C ASP A 71 -12.71 2.90 -20.00
N ILE A 72 -12.60 3.47 -18.80
CA ILE A 72 -12.68 2.72 -17.54
C ILE A 72 -14.14 2.34 -17.26
N MET A 73 -14.37 1.12 -16.80
CA MET A 73 -15.70 0.62 -16.42
C MET A 73 -15.76 0.32 -14.93
N VAL A 74 -16.95 0.45 -14.35
CA VAL A 74 -17.24 -0.05 -13.00
C VAL A 74 -17.22 -1.59 -13.05
N GLY A 75 -16.59 -2.20 -12.05
CA GLY A 75 -16.31 -3.63 -11.95
C GLY A 75 -14.99 -4.07 -12.59
N ALA A 76 -14.27 -3.17 -13.28
CA ALA A 76 -12.99 -3.49 -13.89
C ALA A 76 -11.86 -3.58 -12.86
N THR A 77 -10.97 -4.55 -13.03
CA THR A 77 -9.68 -4.64 -12.32
C THR A 77 -8.64 -3.77 -13.04
N VAL A 78 -8.03 -2.84 -12.31
CA VAL A 78 -7.15 -1.78 -12.80
C VAL A 78 -5.93 -1.59 -11.91
N GLN A 79 -4.93 -0.87 -12.41
CA GLN A 79 -3.81 -0.34 -11.63
C GLN A 79 -3.87 1.19 -11.58
N LEU A 80 -3.50 1.77 -10.44
CA LEU A 80 -3.39 3.22 -10.27
C LEU A 80 -1.91 3.58 -10.33
N MET A 81 -1.50 4.36 -11.32
CA MET A 81 -0.09 4.60 -11.60
C MET A 81 0.19 6.11 -11.66
N PRO A 82 1.17 6.64 -10.92
CA PRO A 82 1.70 7.97 -11.23
C PRO A 82 2.25 7.96 -12.66
N ILE A 83 1.96 9.00 -13.45
CA ILE A 83 2.42 9.03 -14.85
C ILE A 83 3.94 9.13 -14.95
N TYR A 84 4.52 9.92 -14.06
CA TYR A 84 5.97 10.03 -13.89
C TYR A 84 6.25 10.49 -12.47
N MET A 85 7.44 10.19 -11.97
CA MET A 85 7.91 10.71 -10.70
C MET A 85 9.12 11.61 -10.95
N ASN A 86 8.99 12.91 -10.72
CA ASN A 86 10.11 13.84 -10.90
C ASN A 86 10.88 13.95 -9.58
N ILE A 87 11.76 12.98 -9.36
CA ILE A 87 12.63 12.85 -8.21
C ILE A 87 14.05 13.22 -8.65
N LEU A 88 14.69 14.10 -7.88
CA LEU A 88 16.06 14.54 -8.17
C LEU A 88 17.02 13.35 -8.16
N ASP A 89 17.93 13.33 -9.13
CA ASP A 89 19.01 12.33 -9.27
C ASP A 89 18.53 10.87 -9.41
N MET A 90 17.29 10.65 -9.88
CA MET A 90 16.74 9.32 -10.12
C MET A 90 15.99 9.26 -11.45
N ASP A 91 16.41 8.36 -12.35
CA ASP A 91 15.65 8.06 -13.57
C ASP A 91 14.43 7.20 -13.21
N THR A 92 13.24 7.72 -13.50
CA THR A 92 11.96 7.07 -13.18
C THR A 92 11.25 6.53 -14.40
N SER A 93 11.86 6.65 -15.59
CA SER A 93 11.28 6.27 -16.87
C SER A 93 10.91 4.78 -16.92
N GLU A 94 11.75 3.93 -16.31
CA GLU A 94 11.57 2.47 -16.29
C GLU A 94 10.87 1.95 -15.03
N LEU A 95 10.56 2.84 -14.07
CA LEU A 95 10.08 2.42 -12.76
C LEU A 95 8.65 1.87 -12.79
N HIS A 96 7.84 2.33 -13.76
CA HIS A 96 6.42 2.00 -13.92
C HIS A 96 5.68 1.91 -12.56
N PRO A 97 5.67 3.00 -11.77
CA PRO A 97 5.17 2.97 -10.41
C PRO A 97 3.66 2.70 -10.38
N ALA A 98 3.22 1.87 -9.43
CA ALA A 98 1.81 1.62 -9.17
C ALA A 98 1.52 1.67 -7.66
N LEU A 99 0.33 2.13 -7.32
CA LEU A 99 -0.23 1.99 -5.97
C LEU A 99 -0.22 0.50 -5.61
N SER A 100 0.37 0.18 -4.46
CA SER A 100 0.60 -1.18 -4.00
C SER A 100 0.28 -1.31 -2.53
N VAL A 101 -0.32 -2.44 -2.14
CA VAL A 101 -0.52 -2.80 -0.73
C VAL A 101 0.79 -3.35 -0.15
N VAL A 102 1.10 -3.03 1.09
CA VAL A 102 2.28 -3.59 1.79
C VAL A 102 1.86 -4.18 3.12
N ILE A 103 2.38 -5.36 3.43
CA ILE A 103 2.24 -5.95 4.76
C ILE A 103 3.41 -5.52 5.64
N ASN A 104 3.09 -5.13 6.87
CA ASN A 104 4.08 -4.81 7.88
C ASN A 104 4.80 -6.07 8.39
N GLU A 105 6.08 -5.95 8.77
CA GLU A 105 6.91 -7.07 9.21
C GLU A 105 6.30 -7.82 10.40
N HIS A 106 5.68 -7.09 11.33
CA HIS A 106 5.02 -7.66 12.49
C HIS A 106 3.81 -8.53 12.13
N ALA A 107 3.15 -8.24 11.01
CA ALA A 107 1.95 -8.96 10.56
C ALA A 107 2.28 -10.24 9.78
N ILE A 108 3.52 -10.46 9.31
CA ILE A 108 3.92 -11.70 8.59
C ILE A 108 3.65 -12.96 9.43
N ARG A 109 3.77 -12.85 10.76
CA ARG A 109 3.62 -14.01 11.66
C ARG A 109 2.17 -14.45 11.80
N THR A 110 1.24 -13.49 11.70
CA THR A 110 -0.18 -13.64 12.02
C THR A 110 -1.06 -13.67 10.78
N SER A 111 -0.67 -12.97 9.72
CA SER A 111 -1.42 -12.85 8.46
C SER A 111 -0.59 -13.28 7.25
N GLN A 112 -1.30 -13.74 6.22
CA GLN A 112 -0.75 -14.21 4.94
C GLN A 112 -1.49 -13.61 3.73
N THR A 113 -2.49 -12.76 3.96
CA THR A 113 -3.38 -12.16 2.96
C THR A 113 -3.53 -10.66 3.27
N ILE A 114 -4.07 -9.90 2.32
CA ILE A 114 -4.40 -8.49 2.55
C ILE A 114 -5.40 -8.36 3.71
N ASN A 115 -5.17 -7.39 4.60
CA ASN A 115 -6.02 -7.07 5.74
C ASN A 115 -5.87 -5.58 6.12
N GLU A 116 -6.54 -5.15 7.19
CA GLU A 116 -6.54 -3.76 7.65
C GLU A 116 -5.22 -3.29 8.27
N ASP A 117 -4.34 -4.22 8.68
CA ASP A 117 -3.00 -3.91 9.21
C ASP A 117 -1.99 -3.63 8.08
N CYS A 118 -2.39 -3.83 6.82
CA CYS A 118 -1.58 -3.50 5.66
C CYS A 118 -1.64 -2.00 5.35
N GLU A 119 -0.51 -1.47 4.91
CA GLU A 119 -0.38 -0.08 4.47
C GLU A 119 -0.42 -0.02 2.93
N LEU A 120 -0.39 1.19 2.36
CA LEU A 120 -0.21 1.38 0.92
C LEU A 120 1.06 2.17 0.64
N THR A 121 1.69 1.87 -0.50
CA THR A 121 2.88 2.52 -1.03
C THR A 121 2.73 2.71 -2.54
N VAL A 122 3.66 3.43 -3.15
CA VAL A 122 3.88 3.45 -4.59
C VAL A 122 5.13 2.63 -4.87
N ALA A 123 4.99 1.55 -5.61
CA ALA A 123 6.06 0.59 -5.85
C ALA A 123 6.25 0.35 -7.35
N PRO A 124 7.45 -0.09 -7.78
CA PRO A 124 7.65 -0.54 -9.15
C PRO A 124 6.68 -1.66 -9.50
N SER A 125 6.07 -1.59 -10.69
CA SER A 125 5.11 -2.58 -11.17
C SER A 125 5.53 -3.12 -12.53
N GLU A 126 6.24 -4.25 -12.54
CA GLU A 126 6.59 -4.99 -13.76
C GLU A 126 5.39 -5.76 -14.34
N ARG A 127 4.52 -6.27 -13.47
CA ARG A 127 3.35 -7.05 -13.84
C ARG A 127 2.17 -6.80 -12.89
N PRO A 128 0.93 -6.89 -13.38
CA PRO A 128 -0.24 -6.83 -12.52
C PRO A 128 -0.33 -8.05 -11.59
N CYS A 129 -0.42 -7.79 -10.30
CA CYS A 129 -0.57 -8.79 -9.24
C CYS A 129 -1.61 -8.35 -8.21
N ILE A 130 -1.95 -9.24 -7.28
CA ILE A 130 -2.92 -8.97 -6.20
C ILE A 130 -2.61 -7.67 -5.46
N ARG A 131 -1.32 -7.41 -5.21
CA ARG A 131 -0.84 -6.27 -4.43
C ARG A 131 -1.09 -4.91 -5.08
N ASN A 132 -0.99 -4.82 -6.40
CA ASN A 132 -0.99 -3.56 -7.14
C ASN A 132 -2.22 -3.41 -8.06
N SER A 133 -3.21 -4.28 -7.89
CA SER A 133 -4.44 -4.30 -8.67
C SER A 133 -5.64 -4.04 -7.76
N PHE A 134 -6.57 -3.23 -8.26
CA PHE A 134 -7.77 -2.83 -7.54
C PHE A 134 -8.98 -2.98 -8.45
N ARG A 135 -10.12 -3.36 -7.87
CA ARG A 135 -11.41 -3.38 -8.56
C ARG A 135 -12.13 -2.05 -8.33
N ILE A 136 -12.53 -1.40 -9.41
CA ILE A 136 -13.38 -0.20 -9.34
C ILE A 136 -14.79 -0.64 -8.98
N VAL A 137 -15.35 -0.16 -7.87
CA VAL A 137 -16.75 -0.43 -7.50
C VAL A 137 -17.52 0.87 -7.38
N SER A 138 -18.85 0.80 -7.48
CA SER A 138 -19.68 2.01 -7.39
C SER A 138 -19.54 2.69 -6.03
N GLY A 139 -19.58 4.03 -6.03
CA GLY A 139 -19.54 4.85 -4.80
C GLY A 139 -20.90 5.04 -4.15
N ASP A 140 -21.99 4.74 -4.87
CA ASP A 140 -23.34 4.70 -4.31
C ASP A 140 -23.69 3.28 -3.82
N GLU A 141 -24.94 3.09 -3.39
CA GLU A 141 -25.46 1.78 -2.96
C GLU A 141 -25.94 0.92 -4.15
N HIS A 142 -25.94 1.47 -5.36
CA HIS A 142 -26.41 0.79 -6.55
C HIS A 142 -25.26 0.05 -7.24
N ASP A 143 -25.53 -1.16 -7.70
CA ASP A 143 -24.57 -1.87 -8.56
C ASP A 143 -24.62 -1.28 -9.98
N ARG A 144 -23.50 -0.71 -10.40
CA ARG A 144 -23.29 -0.11 -11.72
C ARG A 144 -22.29 -0.91 -12.56
N THR A 145 -22.03 -2.16 -12.19
CA THR A 145 -21.05 -3.01 -12.87
C THR A 145 -21.31 -3.06 -14.38
N GLY A 146 -20.28 -2.78 -15.17
CA GLY A 146 -20.35 -2.71 -16.64
C GLY A 146 -20.63 -1.31 -17.20
N GLU A 147 -21.08 -0.35 -16.38
CA GLU A 147 -21.19 1.05 -16.80
C GLU A 147 -19.81 1.70 -16.99
N LYS A 148 -19.72 2.64 -17.94
CA LYS A 148 -18.52 3.48 -18.10
C LYS A 148 -18.43 4.47 -16.94
N LEU A 149 -17.31 4.48 -16.24
CA LEU A 149 -17.04 5.46 -15.19
C LEU A 149 -16.87 6.83 -15.82
N LYS A 150 -17.37 7.88 -15.15
CA LYS A 150 -17.31 9.26 -15.64
C LYS A 150 -16.49 10.19 -14.75
N TYR A 151 -16.00 11.30 -15.28
CA TYR A 151 -15.43 12.37 -14.46
C TYR A 151 -16.47 12.91 -13.47
N GLY A 152 -16.03 13.20 -12.24
CA GLY A 152 -16.91 13.63 -11.14
C GLY A 152 -17.74 12.51 -10.50
N GLN A 153 -17.86 11.34 -11.14
CA GLN A 153 -18.60 10.20 -10.58
C GLN A 153 -17.80 9.55 -9.45
N ARG A 154 -18.49 9.29 -8.33
CA ARG A 154 -17.90 8.63 -7.17
C ARG A 154 -17.77 7.13 -7.39
N PHE A 155 -16.60 6.60 -7.06
CA PHE A 155 -16.29 5.17 -7.04
C PHE A 155 -15.50 4.83 -5.77
N ARG A 156 -15.36 3.54 -5.46
CA ARG A 156 -14.45 3.04 -4.42
C ARG A 156 -13.41 2.12 -5.05
N LEU A 157 -12.28 2.00 -4.36
CA LEU A 157 -11.19 1.10 -4.74
C LEU A 157 -11.24 -0.10 -3.82
N GLU A 158 -11.43 -1.28 -4.40
CA GLU A 158 -11.48 -2.54 -3.68
C GLU A 158 -10.25 -3.39 -3.98
N CYS A 159 -9.63 -3.99 -2.96
CA CYS A 159 -8.56 -4.95 -3.16
C CYS A 159 -9.09 -6.22 -3.86
N VAL A 160 -8.29 -6.83 -4.75
CA VAL A 160 -8.72 -8.00 -5.53
C VAL A 160 -8.90 -9.26 -4.66
N GLU A 161 -8.23 -9.31 -3.50
CA GLU A 161 -8.30 -10.43 -2.56
C GLU A 161 -9.36 -10.14 -1.48
N SER A 162 -10.28 -11.10 -1.27
CA SER A 162 -11.42 -11.13 -0.31
C SER A 162 -12.81 -10.90 -0.92
N PRO A 163 -13.41 -11.90 -1.61
CA PRO A 163 -14.76 -11.74 -2.18
C PRO A 163 -15.88 -11.69 -1.13
N ASP A 164 -15.71 -12.36 0.02
CA ASP A 164 -16.76 -12.48 1.05
C ASP A 164 -16.95 -11.18 1.83
N ASP A 165 -15.85 -10.56 2.27
CA ASP A 165 -15.84 -9.25 2.93
C ASP A 165 -14.75 -8.36 2.30
N PRO A 166 -15.08 -7.68 1.20
CA PRO A 166 -14.09 -6.94 0.43
C PRO A 166 -13.43 -5.82 1.21
N ILE A 167 -12.14 -5.63 0.95
CA ILE A 167 -11.33 -4.60 1.60
C ILE A 167 -11.29 -3.37 0.69
N LEU A 168 -11.62 -2.22 1.24
CA LEU A 168 -11.69 -0.95 0.53
C LEU A 168 -10.54 -0.04 0.94
N VAL A 169 -10.05 0.75 -0.02
CA VAL A 169 -9.08 1.82 0.23
C VAL A 169 -9.82 3.06 0.72
N TYR A 170 -9.36 3.61 1.83
CA TYR A 170 -9.93 4.81 2.43
C TYR A 170 -8.84 5.81 2.84
N SER A 171 -9.25 7.05 3.05
CA SER A 171 -8.45 8.05 3.73
C SER A 171 -9.35 8.80 4.70
N ALA A 172 -8.80 9.24 5.82
CA ALA A 172 -9.58 9.88 6.86
C ALA A 172 -8.84 11.07 7.45
N PRO A 173 -9.56 12.14 7.86
CA PRO A 173 -8.97 13.25 8.58
C PRO A 173 -8.47 12.80 9.96
N LYS A 174 -7.74 13.70 10.63
CA LYS A 174 -7.38 13.52 12.04
C LYS A 174 -8.63 13.42 12.90
N LEU A 175 -8.57 12.59 13.92
CA LEU A 175 -9.58 12.47 14.97
C LEU A 175 -9.63 13.76 15.80
N ASN A 176 -10.68 13.93 16.63
CA ASN A 176 -10.87 15.11 17.47
C ASN A 176 -9.72 15.37 18.46
N ASN A 177 -8.97 14.33 18.83
CA ASN A 177 -7.77 14.40 19.66
C ASN A 177 -6.49 14.73 18.85
N LEU A 178 -6.63 15.12 17.57
CA LEU A 178 -5.54 15.41 16.63
C LEU A 178 -4.65 14.22 16.26
N SER A 179 -4.98 12.99 16.69
CA SER A 179 -4.30 11.78 16.23
C SER A 179 -4.78 11.38 14.84
N GLN A 180 -3.95 10.65 14.11
CA GLN A 180 -4.40 10.01 12.87
C GLN A 180 -5.42 8.91 13.19
N SER A 181 -6.38 8.75 12.30
CA SER A 181 -7.36 7.66 12.32
C SER A 181 -6.81 6.36 11.71
N ILE A 182 -5.75 6.47 10.91
CA ILE A 182 -5.04 5.35 10.29
C ILE A 182 -3.64 5.32 10.87
N ASN A 183 -3.22 4.16 11.39
CA ASN A 183 -1.86 3.94 11.85
C ASN A 183 -0.97 3.62 10.65
N THR A 184 0.14 4.33 10.52
CA THR A 184 1.13 4.11 9.47
C THR A 184 2.53 4.13 10.06
N THR A 185 3.43 3.36 9.47
CA THR A 185 4.83 3.29 9.91
C THR A 185 5.57 4.57 9.54
N PHE A 186 5.23 5.17 8.39
CA PHE A 186 5.85 6.39 7.89
C PHE A 186 4.81 7.41 7.44
N ASN A 187 5.15 8.69 7.63
CA ASN A 187 4.26 9.81 7.31
C ASN A 187 5.00 10.88 6.51
N SER A 188 4.29 11.53 5.59
CA SER A 188 4.76 12.71 4.86
C SER A 188 4.12 13.98 5.43
N GLN A 189 4.75 15.11 5.15
CA GLN A 189 4.29 16.41 5.62
C GLN A 189 4.34 17.43 4.48
N LYS A 190 3.44 18.41 4.57
CA LYS A 190 3.46 19.61 3.73
C LYS A 190 3.24 20.82 4.64
N TYR A 191 4.19 21.76 4.62
CA TYR A 191 4.15 22.97 5.46
C TYR A 191 3.95 22.68 6.96
N GLY A 192 4.55 21.60 7.48
CA GLY A 192 4.43 21.18 8.88
C GLY A 192 3.13 20.45 9.23
N GLU A 193 2.17 20.34 8.29
CA GLU A 193 0.99 19.50 8.46
C GLU A 193 1.26 18.09 7.95
N ILE A 194 0.93 17.09 8.76
CA ILE A 194 0.98 15.68 8.34
C ILE A 194 -0.08 15.45 7.25
N ASN A 195 0.34 14.85 6.14
CA ASN A 195 -0.54 14.47 5.05
C ASN A 195 -1.49 13.35 5.49
N LEU A 196 -2.64 13.24 4.82
CA LEU A 196 -3.58 12.18 5.17
C LEU A 196 -3.07 10.84 4.63
N PRO A 197 -2.87 9.81 5.46
CA PRO A 197 -2.48 8.50 4.99
C PRO A 197 -3.63 7.81 4.23
N LEU A 198 -3.29 6.75 3.50
CA LEU A 198 -4.27 5.77 3.04
C LEU A 198 -4.29 4.56 3.98
N GLY A 199 -5.47 3.98 4.15
CA GLY A 199 -5.68 2.77 4.92
C GLY A 199 -6.57 1.79 4.19
N LEU A 200 -6.70 0.60 4.77
CA LEU A 200 -7.55 -0.48 4.31
C LEU A 200 -8.59 -0.82 5.36
N VAL A 201 -9.81 -1.07 4.93
CA VAL A 201 -10.93 -1.36 5.82
C VAL A 201 -11.88 -2.37 5.18
N HIS A 202 -12.34 -3.34 5.96
CA HIS A 202 -13.36 -4.27 5.49
C HIS A 202 -14.69 -3.55 5.24
N ARG A 203 -15.38 -3.91 4.16
CA ARG A 203 -16.67 -3.35 3.78
C ARG A 203 -17.71 -3.52 4.90
N SER A 204 -17.71 -4.66 5.59
CA SER A 204 -18.60 -4.92 6.73
C SER A 204 -18.52 -3.83 7.81
N LYS A 205 -17.31 -3.38 8.18
CA LYS A 205 -17.09 -2.36 9.22
C LYS A 205 -17.62 -0.97 8.87
N ILE A 206 -17.78 -0.70 7.58
CA ILE A 206 -18.26 0.58 7.07
C ILE A 206 -19.78 0.59 6.91
N MET A 207 -20.38 -0.58 6.68
CA MET A 207 -21.82 -0.71 6.50
C MET A 207 -22.57 -0.87 7.84
N CYS A 208 -21.85 -1.15 8.92
CA CYS A 208 -22.41 -1.18 10.27
C CYS A 208 -22.81 0.25 10.74
N PRO A 209 -24.03 0.45 11.28
CA PRO A 209 -24.47 1.74 11.83
C PRO A 209 -23.55 2.28 12.94
N ASP A 210 -22.90 1.39 13.68
CA ASP A 210 -21.96 1.70 14.77
C ASP A 210 -20.49 1.68 14.31
N GLY A 211 -20.24 1.65 12.99
CA GLY A 211 -18.89 1.62 12.43
C GLY A 211 -18.12 2.91 12.67
N ASP A 212 -16.86 2.80 13.10
CA ASP A 212 -15.98 3.95 13.38
C ASP A 212 -15.62 4.76 12.11
N ILE A 213 -15.80 4.18 10.92
CA ILE A 213 -15.37 4.76 9.64
C ILE A 213 -16.59 4.99 8.74
N PRO A 214 -17.00 6.26 8.52
CA PRO A 214 -18.08 6.58 7.61
C PRO A 214 -17.80 6.12 6.17
N SER A 215 -18.81 5.58 5.49
CA SER A 215 -18.68 5.10 4.10
C SER A 215 -18.22 6.15 3.11
N ALA A 216 -18.48 7.43 3.39
CA ALA A 216 -18.00 8.56 2.60
C ALA A 216 -16.47 8.63 2.50
N PHE A 217 -15.71 8.09 3.47
CA PHE A 217 -14.24 8.10 3.49
C PHE A 217 -13.60 7.05 2.56
N THR A 218 -14.41 6.18 1.97
CA THR A 218 -13.97 5.24 0.92
C THR A 218 -14.22 5.74 -0.49
N ASN A 219 -14.88 6.90 -0.64
CA ASN A 219 -15.28 7.42 -1.93
C ASN A 219 -14.17 8.26 -2.56
N TRP A 220 -13.92 7.98 -3.82
CA TRP A 220 -12.98 8.66 -4.69
C TRP A 220 -13.71 9.15 -5.94
N TYR A 221 -13.19 10.18 -6.59
CA TYR A 221 -13.65 10.58 -7.91
C TYR A 221 -12.47 11.10 -8.74
N CYS A 222 -12.61 11.09 -10.07
CA CYS A 222 -11.58 11.62 -10.96
C CYS A 222 -11.97 13.01 -11.47
N MET A 223 -10.97 13.87 -11.63
CA MET A 223 -11.08 15.14 -12.35
C MET A 223 -10.09 15.16 -13.51
N HIS A 224 -10.42 15.95 -14.53
CA HIS A 224 -9.49 16.23 -15.62
C HIS A 224 -8.22 16.92 -15.10
N VAL A 225 -7.05 16.54 -15.67
CA VAL A 225 -5.74 17.05 -15.25
C VAL A 225 -5.63 18.57 -15.43
N ASP A 226 -6.14 19.09 -16.55
CA ASP A 226 -6.22 20.52 -16.83
C ASP A 226 -7.41 21.14 -16.05
N PRO A 227 -7.17 22.06 -15.11
CA PRO A 227 -8.24 22.72 -14.36
C PRO A 227 -9.24 23.47 -15.24
N CYS A 228 -8.80 24.00 -16.39
CA CYS A 228 -9.67 24.73 -17.31
C CYS A 228 -10.69 23.83 -18.00
N LYS A 229 -10.42 22.51 -18.06
CA LYS A 229 -11.29 21.56 -18.76
C LYS A 229 -12.28 20.81 -17.88
N ARG A 230 -12.22 21.02 -16.56
CA ARG A 230 -12.97 20.21 -15.59
C ARG A 230 -14.48 20.38 -15.73
N PHE A 231 -14.94 21.58 -16.06
CA PHE A 231 -16.36 21.88 -16.18
C PHE A 231 -16.98 21.19 -17.40
N GLU A 232 -16.35 21.28 -18.57
CA GLU A 232 -16.85 20.61 -19.78
C GLU A 232 -16.68 19.09 -19.74
N SER A 233 -15.63 18.58 -19.08
CA SER A 233 -15.39 17.14 -18.95
C SER A 233 -16.30 16.45 -17.94
N GLU A 234 -17.02 17.21 -17.11
CA GLU A 234 -17.85 16.62 -16.05
C GLU A 234 -18.96 15.74 -16.63
N GLY A 235 -19.03 14.48 -16.19
CA GLY A 235 -19.96 13.50 -16.73
C GLY A 235 -19.53 12.84 -18.05
N GLU A 236 -18.41 13.24 -18.66
CA GLU A 236 -17.80 12.51 -19.76
C GLU A 236 -17.16 11.21 -19.28
N THR A 237 -17.00 10.23 -20.18
CA THR A 237 -16.39 8.94 -19.84
C THR A 237 -14.93 9.10 -19.48
N LEU A 238 -14.48 8.33 -18.50
CA LEU A 238 -13.11 8.39 -18.00
C LEU A 238 -12.20 7.59 -18.92
N PRO A 239 -11.28 8.25 -19.67
CA PRO A 239 -10.38 7.55 -20.56
C PRO A 239 -9.36 6.74 -19.76
N SER A 240 -9.11 5.51 -20.20
CA SER A 240 -8.03 4.67 -19.69
C SER A 240 -6.67 5.25 -20.06
N ASN A 241 -5.65 4.93 -19.25
CA ASN A 241 -4.24 5.23 -19.54
C ASN A 241 -3.97 6.72 -19.85
N SER A 242 -4.81 7.60 -19.32
CA SER A 242 -4.76 9.03 -19.59
C SER A 242 -4.51 9.81 -18.29
N PRO A 243 -3.80 10.95 -18.36
CA PRO A 243 -3.57 11.82 -17.21
C PRO A 243 -4.86 12.33 -16.56
N LEU A 244 -4.97 12.11 -15.26
CA LEU A 244 -6.09 12.55 -14.44
C LEU A 244 -5.64 12.87 -13.01
N VAL A 245 -6.55 13.45 -12.23
CA VAL A 245 -6.38 13.68 -10.80
C VAL A 245 -7.40 12.83 -10.06
N ILE A 246 -6.94 11.97 -9.15
CA ILE A 246 -7.79 11.16 -8.28
C ILE A 246 -7.98 11.89 -6.96
N VAL A 247 -9.22 12.11 -6.56
CA VAL A 247 -9.58 12.94 -5.40
C VAL A 247 -10.31 12.10 -4.38
N HIS A 248 -9.88 12.18 -3.12
CA HIS A 248 -10.64 11.64 -2.01
C HIS A 248 -11.86 12.53 -1.72
N ALA A 249 -13.05 11.97 -1.88
CA ALA A 249 -14.30 12.73 -1.93
C ALA A 249 -14.60 13.48 -0.63
N ALA A 250 -14.32 12.87 0.53
CA ALA A 250 -14.69 13.47 1.82
C ALA A 250 -13.76 14.60 2.26
N THR A 251 -12.47 14.57 1.88
CA THR A 251 -11.49 15.58 2.31
C THR A 251 -11.11 16.55 1.20
N ASN A 252 -11.56 16.28 -0.03
CA ASN A 252 -11.21 17.04 -1.22
C ASN A 252 -9.68 17.22 -1.41
N ARG A 253 -8.94 16.18 -0.99
CA ARG A 253 -7.49 16.07 -1.16
C ARG A 253 -7.17 15.05 -2.25
N ASN A 254 -6.20 15.36 -3.08
CA ASN A 254 -5.77 14.53 -4.19
C ASN A 254 -4.87 13.39 -3.71
N LEU A 255 -4.98 12.22 -4.34
CA LEU A 255 -4.01 11.14 -4.19
C LEU A 255 -2.62 11.65 -4.60
N ALA A 256 -1.61 11.36 -3.79
CA ALA A 256 -0.26 11.90 -3.93
C ALA A 256 0.80 10.81 -3.83
N ALA A 257 1.66 10.70 -4.84
CA ALA A 257 2.91 9.97 -4.76
C ALA A 257 3.95 10.88 -4.09
N GLU A 258 4.52 10.44 -2.96
CA GLU A 258 5.47 11.23 -2.21
C GLU A 258 6.91 10.97 -2.64
N ASN A 259 7.74 12.01 -2.58
CA ASN A 259 9.20 11.85 -2.70
C ASN A 259 9.79 11.51 -1.33
N VAL A 260 9.32 10.41 -0.74
CA VAL A 260 9.81 9.84 0.52
C VAL A 260 9.93 8.34 0.31
N VAL A 261 11.17 7.83 0.33
CA VAL A 261 11.43 6.40 0.18
C VAL A 261 11.24 5.70 1.51
N THR A 262 10.55 4.58 1.48
CA THR A 262 10.29 3.68 2.59
C THR A 262 10.83 2.29 2.26
N GLN A 263 11.54 1.68 3.21
CA GLN A 263 12.01 0.31 3.07
C GLN A 263 10.91 -0.65 3.49
N THR A 264 10.41 -1.44 2.54
CA THR A 264 9.42 -2.47 2.81
C THR A 264 9.99 -3.85 2.59
N LEU A 265 9.22 -4.89 2.93
CA LEU A 265 9.61 -6.28 2.67
C LEU A 265 9.84 -6.57 1.18
N PHE A 266 9.24 -5.77 0.30
CA PHE A 266 9.33 -5.93 -1.15
C PHE A 266 10.45 -5.06 -1.77
N GLY A 267 11.16 -4.27 -0.96
CA GLY A 267 12.24 -3.39 -1.40
C GLY A 267 11.97 -1.92 -1.12
N PRO A 268 12.77 -1.02 -1.72
CA PRO A 268 12.56 0.42 -1.62
C PRO A 268 11.31 0.84 -2.41
N GLU A 269 10.36 1.44 -1.72
CA GLU A 269 9.11 1.95 -2.29
C GLU A 269 8.90 3.41 -1.89
N PHE A 270 7.95 4.10 -2.51
CA PHE A 270 7.62 5.48 -2.20
C PHE A 270 6.37 5.55 -1.34
N LEU A 271 6.36 6.48 -0.39
CA LEU A 271 5.17 6.74 0.42
C LEU A 271 4.04 7.28 -0.46
N VAL A 272 2.79 6.97 -0.09
CA VAL A 272 1.59 7.52 -0.71
C VAL A 272 0.78 8.28 0.34
N SER A 273 0.11 9.36 -0.07
CA SER A 273 -0.74 10.16 0.81
C SER A 273 -1.92 10.78 0.06
N CYS A 274 -2.80 11.49 0.77
CA CYS A 274 -3.79 12.39 0.22
C CYS A 274 -3.44 13.84 0.58
N GLN A 275 -2.94 14.59 -0.40
CA GLN A 275 -2.53 15.97 -0.26
C GLN A 275 -2.55 16.72 -1.60
N ASN A 276 -2.91 18.01 -1.56
CA ASN A 276 -2.96 18.88 -2.73
C ASN A 276 -1.61 19.56 -2.97
N TYR A 277 -0.90 19.17 -4.01
CA TYR A 277 0.34 19.79 -4.47
C TYR A 277 0.11 20.54 -5.77
N ARG A 278 0.34 21.85 -5.75
CA ARG A 278 0.15 22.74 -6.90
C ARG A 278 1.37 23.60 -7.14
N ASN A 279 1.62 23.93 -8.39
CA ASN A 279 2.62 24.91 -8.77
C ASN A 279 2.10 26.36 -8.59
N VAL A 280 2.94 27.33 -8.92
CA VAL A 280 2.61 28.77 -8.85
C VAL A 280 1.41 29.16 -9.73
N PHE A 281 1.09 28.38 -10.76
CA PHE A 281 -0.06 28.56 -11.64
C PHE A 281 -1.31 27.82 -11.16
N LYS A 282 -1.32 27.33 -9.92
CA LYS A 282 -2.41 26.56 -9.31
C LYS A 282 -2.74 25.24 -10.05
N ARG A 283 -1.84 24.73 -10.88
CA ARG A 283 -1.96 23.41 -11.51
C ARG A 283 -1.34 22.35 -10.63
N GLU A 284 -1.99 21.20 -10.54
CA GLU A 284 -1.44 20.03 -9.85
C GLU A 284 -0.07 19.65 -10.43
N ILE A 285 0.89 19.33 -9.56
CA ILE A 285 2.22 18.84 -9.98
C ILE A 285 2.21 17.31 -10.10
N TRP A 286 3.33 16.74 -10.60
CA TRP A 286 3.52 15.30 -10.85
C TRP A 286 3.01 14.39 -9.72
N LYS A 287 3.20 14.78 -8.45
CA LYS A 287 2.71 14.02 -7.28
C LYS A 287 1.23 13.64 -7.37
N ASN A 288 0.40 14.53 -7.92
CA ASN A 288 -1.04 14.35 -8.01
C ASN A 288 -1.55 13.96 -9.40
N VAL A 289 -0.66 13.71 -10.37
CA VAL A 289 -1.04 13.32 -11.72
C VAL A 289 -0.86 11.81 -11.87
N TRP A 290 -1.99 11.13 -11.99
CA TRP A 290 -2.07 9.68 -12.07
C TRP A 290 -2.74 9.25 -13.38
N MET A 291 -2.67 7.97 -13.67
CA MET A 291 -3.47 7.28 -14.67
C MET A 291 -4.09 6.03 -14.05
N ILE A 292 -5.26 5.65 -14.55
CA ILE A 292 -5.88 4.36 -14.26
C ILE A 292 -5.65 3.46 -15.47
N SER A 293 -4.89 2.39 -15.28
CA SER A 293 -4.56 1.42 -16.33
C SER A 293 -5.42 0.18 -16.24
N ASN A 294 -5.96 -0.27 -17.37
CA ASN A 294 -6.81 -1.44 -17.52
C ASN A 294 -6.22 -2.42 -18.56
N GLY A 295 -4.90 -2.58 -18.65
CA GLY A 295 -4.29 -3.61 -19.52
C GLY A 295 -3.27 -3.13 -20.55
N HIS A 296 -2.68 -1.93 -20.40
CA HIS A 296 -1.58 -1.47 -21.25
C HIS A 296 -0.47 -0.79 -20.47
N HIS A 297 0.74 -1.34 -20.54
CA HIS A 297 1.96 -0.53 -20.57
C HIS A 297 2.13 -0.03 -22.01
N THR A 298 1.36 0.96 -22.41
CA THR A 298 1.77 1.74 -23.60
C THR A 298 2.89 2.64 -23.14
N HIS A 299 4.10 2.41 -23.65
CA HIS A 299 5.19 3.38 -23.59
C HIS A 299 4.63 4.74 -24.02
N ALA A 300 4.35 5.63 -23.05
CA ALA A 300 4.00 6.99 -23.34
C ALA A 300 5.29 7.66 -23.84
N SER A 301 5.44 7.78 -25.15
CA SER A 301 6.47 8.62 -25.75
C SER A 301 6.24 10.05 -25.29
N HIS A 302 7.24 10.59 -24.59
CA HIS A 302 7.35 11.96 -24.09
C HIS A 302 7.00 13.04 -25.12
#